data_AF-A0AAD2KKQ8-F1
#
_entry.id   AF-A0AAD2KKQ8-F1
#
_cell.length_a   1.000
_cell.length_b   1.000
_cell.length_c   1.000
_cell.angle_alpha   90.00
_cell.angle_beta   90.00
_cell.angle_gamma   90.00
#
_symmetry.space_group_name_H-M   'P 1'
#
loop_
_entity.id
_entity.type
_entity.pdbx_description
1 polymer ?
#
loop_
_entity_poly.entity_id
_entity_poly.type
_entity_poly.pdbx_seq_one_letter_code
_entity_poly.pdbx_strand_id
1 'polypeptide(L)'
;MGNILDQGKWALVTMALFLGSLAVNEWVFTNLEFVRGINWIYLPAGVRLICTLLFGLPAALGLLAGSWIACFCYYFPDDMLRSVAGGIMAAAAPYLAYRWARSALRLQPDLANLTAWRLLICAVVYAVVNTTIHHLWFFLQGERAALADGFIAMLTGDITGSLFVLYTLKVISALGRAVLRRRAA
;
A
#
# COMPACT_ATOMS: atom_id res chain seq x y z
N MET A 1 -3.71 25.70 -0.95
CA MET A 1 -3.92 24.71 -2.04
C MET A 1 -2.57 24.47 -2.69
N GLY A 2 -1.97 23.29 -2.53
CA GLY A 2 -0.67 22.98 -3.14
C GLY A 2 -0.76 23.04 -4.67
N ASN A 3 0.32 23.44 -5.33
CA ASN A 3 0.43 23.55 -6.79
C ASN A 3 -0.06 22.25 -7.45
N ILE A 4 -0.95 22.37 -8.45
CA ILE A 4 -1.49 21.20 -9.17
C ILE A 4 -0.37 20.36 -9.80
N LEU A 5 0.72 21.02 -10.21
CA LEU A 5 1.92 20.36 -10.75
C LEU A 5 2.58 19.45 -9.70
N ASP A 6 2.61 19.89 -8.44
CA ASP A 6 3.15 19.09 -7.35
C ASP A 6 2.24 17.91 -7.01
N GLN A 7 0.92 18.09 -7.08
CA GLN A 7 -0.04 16.99 -6.89
C GLN A 7 0.12 15.91 -7.98
N GLY A 8 0.22 16.31 -9.25
CA GLY A 8 0.46 15.38 -10.35
C GLY A 8 1.78 14.61 -10.20
N LYS A 9 2.85 15.30 -9.79
CA LYS A 9 4.15 14.70 -9.52
C LYS A 9 4.08 13.59 -8.46
N TRP A 10 3.44 13.84 -7.32
CA TRP A 10 3.33 12.83 -6.25
C TRP A 10 2.44 11.64 -6.63
N ALA A 11 1.41 11.88 -7.46
CA ALA A 11 0.62 10.79 -8.02
C ALA A 11 1.45 9.88 -8.92
N LEU A 12 2.24 10.46 -9.84
CA LEU A 12 3.13 9.69 -10.74
C LEU A 12 4.20 8.92 -9.97
N VAL A 13 4.84 9.55 -8.97
CA VAL A 13 5.81 8.87 -8.10
C VAL A 13 5.16 7.69 -7.38
N THR A 14 3.97 7.89 -6.82
CA THR A 14 3.25 6.82 -6.12
C THR A 14 2.88 5.68 -7.06
N MET A 15 2.41 5.99 -8.26
CA MET A 15 2.09 5.01 -9.29
C MET A 15 3.32 4.16 -9.65
N ALA A 16 4.46 4.81 -9.90
CA ALA A 16 5.71 4.13 -10.25
C ALA A 16 6.23 3.25 -9.11
N LEU A 17 6.23 3.76 -7.87
CA LEU A 17 6.63 2.99 -6.69
C LEU A 17 5.73 1.79 -6.47
N PHE A 18 4.41 1.96 -6.63
CA PHE A 18 3.44 0.88 -6.48
C PHE A 18 3.68 -0.22 -7.52
N LEU A 19 3.73 0.13 -8.81
CA LEU A 19 3.98 -0.83 -9.88
C LEU A 19 5.36 -1.50 -9.75
N GLY A 20 6.39 -0.74 -9.37
CA GLY A 20 7.71 -1.28 -9.10
C GLY A 20 7.70 -2.28 -7.94
N SER A 21 7.03 -1.95 -6.83
CA SER A 21 6.89 -2.87 -5.70
C SER A 21 6.11 -4.13 -6.05
N LEU A 22 5.13 -4.02 -6.96
CA LEU A 22 4.38 -5.16 -7.48
C LEU A 22 5.30 -6.08 -8.27
N ALA A 23 6.06 -5.52 -9.22
CA ALA A 23 7.01 -6.29 -10.02
C ALA A 23 8.07 -6.98 -9.16
N VAL A 24 8.59 -6.29 -8.13
CA VAL A 24 9.53 -6.90 -7.17
C VAL A 24 8.85 -8.00 -6.35
N ASN A 25 7.59 -7.82 -5.94
CA ASN A 25 6.85 -8.84 -5.19
C ASN A 25 6.66 -10.10 -6.03
N GLU A 26 6.24 -9.94 -7.29
CA GLU A 26 6.05 -11.05 -8.25
C GLU A 26 7.37 -11.74 -8.61
N TRP A 27 8.51 -11.06 -8.48
CA TRP A 27 9.84 -11.64 -8.73
C TRP A 27 10.43 -12.36 -7.52
N VAL A 28 10.30 -11.79 -6.31
CA VAL A 28 10.98 -12.27 -5.09
C VAL A 28 10.09 -13.18 -4.26
N PHE A 29 8.78 -12.90 -4.20
CA PHE A 29 7.83 -13.54 -3.31
C PHE A 29 6.77 -14.36 -4.04
N THR A 30 7.03 -14.77 -5.29
CA THR A 30 6.10 -15.57 -6.12
C THR A 30 5.62 -16.84 -5.42
N ASN A 31 6.51 -17.53 -4.69
CA ASN A 31 6.19 -18.76 -3.97
C ASN A 31 5.40 -18.52 -2.67
N LEU A 32 5.15 -17.27 -2.31
CA LEU A 32 4.33 -16.87 -1.17
C LEU A 32 2.96 -16.35 -1.61
N GLU A 33 2.59 -16.55 -2.87
CA GLU A 33 1.25 -16.29 -3.36
C GLU A 33 0.27 -17.34 -2.79
N PHE A 34 -0.81 -16.87 -2.15
CA PHE A 34 -1.92 -17.73 -1.71
C PHE A 34 -2.90 -17.94 -2.86
N VAL A 35 -3.31 -16.84 -3.49
CA VAL A 35 -4.06 -16.79 -4.76
C VAL A 35 -3.62 -15.51 -5.45
N ARG A 36 -3.73 -15.47 -6.78
CA ARG A 36 -3.42 -14.26 -7.56
C ARG A 36 -3.97 -12.97 -6.93
N GLY A 37 -3.05 -12.08 -6.53
CA GLY A 37 -3.37 -10.81 -5.85
C GLY A 37 -3.45 -10.87 -4.31
N ILE A 38 -3.28 -12.04 -3.70
CA ILE A 38 -3.19 -12.27 -2.25
C ILE A 38 -1.91 -13.05 -1.94
N ASN A 39 -1.00 -12.43 -1.20
CA ASN A 39 0.30 -13.00 -0.88
C ASN A 39 0.51 -13.03 0.64
N TRP A 40 1.27 -14.00 1.14
CA TRP A 40 1.72 -14.05 2.54
C TRP A 40 2.80 -13.02 2.87
N ILE A 41 3.44 -12.45 1.86
CA ILE A 41 4.24 -11.22 1.94
C ILE A 41 3.86 -10.34 0.75
N TYR A 42 3.32 -9.15 1.01
CA TYR A 42 2.86 -8.26 -0.05
C TYR A 42 3.52 -6.87 0.06
N LEU A 43 4.67 -6.70 -0.60
CA LEU A 43 5.41 -5.43 -0.61
C LEU A 43 4.58 -4.19 -1.02
N PRO A 44 3.65 -4.28 -1.99
CA PRO A 44 2.86 -3.12 -2.38
C PRO A 44 2.02 -2.55 -1.24
N ALA A 45 1.69 -3.35 -0.22
CA ALA A 45 1.00 -2.90 0.97
C ALA A 45 1.77 -1.79 1.71
N GLY A 46 3.08 -1.97 1.87
CA GLY A 46 3.94 -0.97 2.51
C GLY A 46 4.08 0.30 1.69
N VAL A 47 4.20 0.18 0.36
CA VAL A 47 4.25 1.35 -0.53
C VAL A 47 2.94 2.12 -0.48
N ARG A 48 1.79 1.43 -0.55
CA ARG A 48 0.46 2.04 -0.43
C ARG A 48 0.35 2.85 0.85
N LEU A 49 0.69 2.25 2.00
CA LEU A 49 0.66 2.89 3.31
C LEU A 49 1.53 4.15 3.36
N ILE A 50 2.79 4.05 2.96
CA ILE A 50 3.76 5.13 3.14
C ILE A 50 3.47 6.28 2.18
N CYS A 51 3.14 5.98 0.93
CA CYS A 51 2.79 7.01 -0.04
C CYS A 51 1.52 7.77 0.39
N THR A 52 0.48 7.10 0.91
CA THR A 52 -0.72 7.82 1.37
C THR A 52 -0.47 8.63 2.64
N LEU A 53 0.38 8.16 3.56
CA LEU A 53 0.80 8.97 4.71
C LEU A 53 1.56 10.24 4.28
N LEU A 54 2.49 10.12 3.33
CA LEU A 54 3.33 11.22 2.88
C LEU A 54 2.60 12.21 1.97
N PHE A 55 1.79 11.72 1.03
CA PHE A 55 1.25 12.53 -0.06
C PHE A 55 -0.28 12.63 -0.06
N GLY A 56 -0.98 11.92 0.83
CA GLY A 56 -2.43 12.01 0.97
C GLY A 56 -3.18 11.65 -0.31
N LEU A 57 -4.06 12.56 -0.76
CA LEU A 57 -4.93 12.35 -1.93
C LEU A 57 -4.14 12.13 -3.24
N PRO A 58 -3.10 12.92 -3.57
CA PRO A 58 -2.21 12.62 -4.69
C PRO A 58 -1.72 11.17 -4.77
N ALA A 59 -1.28 10.60 -3.64
CA ALA A 59 -0.89 9.18 -3.60
C ALA A 59 -2.06 8.25 -3.90
N ALA A 60 -3.25 8.50 -3.33
CA ALA A 60 -4.43 7.70 -3.62
C ALA A 60 -4.80 7.69 -5.12
N LEU A 61 -4.68 8.83 -5.80
CA LEU A 61 -4.89 8.92 -7.25
C LEU A 61 -3.82 8.15 -8.04
N GLY A 62 -2.55 8.24 -7.63
CA GLY A 62 -1.48 7.44 -8.21
C GLY A 62 -1.68 5.93 -8.02
N LEU A 63 -2.13 5.52 -6.83
CA LEU A 63 -2.49 4.13 -6.53
C LEU A 63 -3.67 3.66 -7.36
N LEU A 64 -4.68 4.49 -7.58
CA LEU A 64 -5.82 4.16 -8.43
C LEU A 64 -5.38 3.87 -9.86
N ALA A 65 -4.61 4.79 -10.45
CA ALA A 65 -4.09 4.63 -11.81
C ALA A 65 -3.19 3.39 -11.93
N GLY A 66 -2.23 3.23 -11.02
CA GLY A 66 -1.33 2.07 -11.01
C GLY A 66 -2.07 0.75 -10.76
N SER A 67 -3.08 0.73 -9.89
CA SER A 67 -3.86 -0.47 -9.61
C SER A 67 -4.77 -0.84 -10.79
N TRP A 68 -5.32 0.13 -11.52
CA TRP A 68 -6.04 -0.17 -12.75
C TRP A 68 -5.13 -0.71 -13.84
N ILE A 69 -3.92 -0.16 -14.01
CA ILE A 69 -2.93 -0.75 -14.93
C ILE A 69 -2.68 -2.22 -14.54
N ALA A 70 -2.39 -2.49 -13.26
CA ALA A 70 -2.17 -3.85 -12.79
C ALA A 70 -3.40 -4.76 -12.98
N CYS A 71 -4.60 -4.26 -12.70
CA CYS A 71 -5.81 -5.06 -12.82
C CYS A 71 -6.16 -5.36 -14.28
N PHE A 72 -6.23 -4.35 -15.14
CA PHE A 72 -6.60 -4.51 -16.54
C PHE A 72 -5.54 -5.19 -17.39
N CYS A 73 -4.25 -5.06 -17.05
CA CYS A 73 -3.18 -5.63 -17.86
C CYS A 73 -2.59 -6.93 -17.32
N TYR A 74 -2.80 -7.25 -16.03
CA TYR A 74 -2.15 -8.40 -15.40
C TYR A 74 -3.13 -9.28 -14.61
N TYR A 75 -3.84 -8.75 -13.63
CA TYR A 75 -4.62 -9.58 -12.71
C TYR A 75 -5.94 -10.08 -13.29
N PHE A 76 -6.69 -9.22 -13.98
CA PHE A 76 -8.07 -9.49 -14.40
C PHE A 76 -8.36 -8.88 -15.79
N PRO A 77 -7.57 -9.19 -16.84
CA PRO A 77 -7.71 -8.56 -18.15
C PRO A 77 -9.09 -8.78 -18.80
N ASP A 78 -9.72 -9.92 -18.53
CA ASP A 78 -11.00 -10.30 -19.11
C ASP A 78 -12.21 -10.00 -18.19
N ASP A 79 -11.98 -9.38 -17.03
CA ASP A 79 -13.03 -9.05 -16.06
C ASP A 79 -13.00 -7.55 -15.72
N MET A 80 -13.79 -6.79 -16.47
CA MET A 80 -13.89 -5.34 -16.31
C MET A 80 -14.41 -4.95 -14.92
N LEU A 81 -15.42 -5.65 -14.40
CA LEU A 81 -16.03 -5.30 -13.12
C LEU A 81 -15.02 -5.49 -11.99
N ARG A 82 -14.33 -6.63 -11.97
CA ARG A 82 -13.28 -6.92 -10.99
C ARG A 82 -12.08 -6.00 -11.13
N SER A 83 -11.71 -5.64 -12.35
CA SER A 83 -10.63 -4.68 -12.59
C SER A 83 -10.93 -3.28 -12.07
N VAL A 84 -12.13 -2.77 -12.34
CA VAL A 84 -12.58 -1.46 -11.84
C VAL A 84 -12.64 -1.48 -10.32
N ALA A 85 -13.32 -2.46 -9.74
CA ALA A 85 -13.47 -2.60 -8.30
C ALA A 85 -12.13 -2.77 -7.59
N GLY A 86 -11.25 -3.63 -8.11
CA GLY A 86 -9.91 -3.87 -7.56
C GLY A 86 -9.08 -2.59 -7.48
N GLY A 87 -9.07 -1.77 -8.53
CA GLY A 87 -8.37 -0.49 -8.51
C GLY A 87 -8.95 0.50 -7.49
N ILE A 88 -10.28 0.59 -7.40
CA ILE A 88 -10.95 1.46 -6.42
C ILE A 88 -10.63 1.01 -4.99
N MET A 89 -10.74 -0.28 -4.69
CA MET A 89 -10.47 -0.83 -3.36
C MET A 89 -9.00 -0.63 -2.96
N ALA A 90 -8.07 -0.88 -3.89
CA ALA A 90 -6.63 -0.71 -3.67
C ALA A 90 -6.22 0.74 -3.35
N ALA A 91 -6.95 1.73 -3.87
CA ALA A 91 -6.72 3.15 -3.57
C ALA A 91 -7.52 3.62 -2.35
N ALA A 92 -8.76 3.18 -2.20
CA ALA A 92 -9.65 3.59 -1.12
C ALA A 92 -9.16 3.13 0.24
N ALA A 93 -8.73 1.87 0.37
CA ALA A 93 -8.27 1.30 1.63
C ALA A 93 -7.14 2.11 2.31
N PRO A 94 -5.98 2.35 1.66
CA PRO A 94 -4.90 3.11 2.27
C PRO A 94 -5.25 4.60 2.46
N TYR A 95 -6.15 5.17 1.65
CA TYR A 95 -6.62 6.54 1.83
C TYR A 95 -7.55 6.67 3.05
N LEU A 96 -8.48 5.72 3.25
CA LEU A 96 -9.34 5.68 4.43
C LEU A 96 -8.53 5.47 5.71
N ALA A 97 -7.55 4.55 5.68
CA ALA A 97 -6.64 4.34 6.80
C ALA A 97 -5.84 5.62 7.11
N TYR A 98 -5.35 6.33 6.09
CA TYR A 98 -4.71 7.64 6.24
C TYR A 98 -5.64 8.66 6.91
N ARG A 99 -6.88 8.80 6.42
CA ARG A 99 -7.87 9.75 6.97
C ARG A 99 -8.21 9.44 8.42
N TRP A 100 -8.38 8.16 8.75
CA TRP A 100 -8.55 7.70 10.12
C TRP A 100 -7.32 8.02 10.97
N ALA A 101 -6.11 7.76 10.49
CA ALA A 101 -4.88 8.05 11.25
C ALA A 101 -4.73 9.56 11.53
N ARG A 102 -5.05 10.41 10.55
CA ARG A 102 -5.05 11.87 10.72
C ARG A 102 -6.00 12.31 11.83
N SER A 103 -7.19 11.73 11.93
CA SER A 103 -8.18 12.10 12.95
C SER A 103 -7.90 11.44 14.30
N ALA A 104 -7.78 10.11 14.34
CA ALA A 104 -7.65 9.32 15.57
C ALA A 104 -6.30 9.51 16.26
N LEU A 105 -5.21 9.55 15.48
CA LEU A 105 -3.86 9.76 16.02
C LEU A 105 -3.46 11.24 16.04
N ARG A 106 -4.29 12.14 15.49
CA ARG A 106 -3.97 13.58 15.38
C ARG A 106 -2.62 13.82 14.71
N LEU A 107 -2.34 13.12 13.62
CA LEU A 107 -1.08 13.28 12.89
C LEU A 107 -1.01 14.68 12.26
N GLN A 108 0.13 15.35 12.49
CA GLN A 108 0.40 16.67 11.95
C GLN A 108 0.60 16.61 10.43
N PRO A 109 0.33 17.71 9.68
CA PRO A 109 0.47 17.73 8.22
C PRO A 109 1.87 17.38 7.70
N ASP A 110 2.91 17.71 8.47
CA ASP A 110 4.31 17.42 8.20
C ASP A 110 4.79 16.08 8.80
N LEU A 111 3.88 15.33 9.44
CA LEU A 111 4.15 14.09 10.15
C LEU A 111 5.20 14.23 11.28
N ALA A 112 5.42 15.43 11.82
CA ALA A 112 6.44 15.64 12.86
C ALA A 112 6.20 14.82 14.14
N ASN A 113 4.94 14.44 14.42
CA ASN A 113 4.57 13.58 15.54
C ASN A 113 4.40 12.10 15.17
N LEU A 114 4.85 11.67 13.98
CA LEU A 114 4.80 10.27 13.55
C LEU A 114 5.92 9.45 14.21
N THR A 115 5.61 8.85 15.34
CA THR A 115 6.52 7.91 16.02
C THR A 115 6.49 6.53 15.38
N ALA A 116 7.52 5.70 15.64
CA ALA A 116 7.55 4.31 15.18
C ALA A 116 6.32 3.51 15.62
N TRP A 117 5.83 3.75 16.85
CA TRP A 117 4.61 3.13 17.36
C TRP A 117 3.36 3.57 16.58
N ARG A 118 3.22 4.86 16.30
CA ARG A 118 2.09 5.39 15.50
C ARG A 118 2.12 4.85 14.08
N LEU A 119 3.31 4.70 13.50
CA LEU A 119 3.49 4.11 12.17
C LEU A 119 3.10 2.62 12.14
N LEU A 120 3.43 1.87 13.19
CA LEU A 120 2.99 0.47 13.35
C LEU A 120 1.46 0.37 13.44
N ILE A 121 0.81 1.26 14.22
CA ILE A 121 -0.65 1.35 14.27
C ILE A 121 -1.22 1.62 12.88
N CYS A 122 -0.63 2.56 12.12
CA CYS A 122 -1.08 2.85 10.76
C CYS A 122 -0.99 1.63 9.85
N ALA A 123 0.09 0.84 9.94
CA ALA A 123 0.25 -0.38 9.16
C ALA A 123 -0.82 -1.43 9.48
N VAL A 124 -1.10 -1.67 10.77
CA VAL A 124 -2.13 -2.62 11.20
C VAL A 124 -3.51 -2.16 10.76
N VAL A 125 -3.86 -0.89 10.96
CA VAL A 125 -5.17 -0.35 10.57
C VAL A 125 -5.35 -0.40 9.06
N TYR A 126 -4.32 -0.04 8.31
CA TYR A 126 -4.36 -0.18 6.86
C TYR A 126 -4.60 -1.62 6.43
N ALA A 127 -3.86 -2.59 6.97
CA ALA A 127 -4.02 -4.00 6.63
C ALA A 127 -5.43 -4.51 6.93
N VAL A 128 -6.00 -4.13 8.08
CA VAL A 128 -7.38 -4.48 8.45
C VAL A 128 -8.39 -3.85 7.49
N VAL A 129 -8.27 -2.55 7.19
CA VAL A 129 -9.17 -1.85 6.27
C VAL A 129 -9.09 -2.44 4.86
N ASN A 130 -7.86 -2.68 4.37
CA ASN A 130 -7.62 -3.26 3.05
C ASN A 130 -8.23 -4.65 2.93
N THR A 131 -7.92 -5.52 3.88
CA THR A 131 -8.42 -6.90 3.91
C THR A 131 -9.95 -6.92 3.98
N THR A 132 -10.53 -6.11 4.86
CA THR A 132 -12.00 -6.06 5.05
C THR A 132 -12.72 -5.61 3.79
N ILE A 133 -12.24 -4.57 3.11
CA ILE A 133 -12.88 -4.05 1.89
C ILE A 133 -12.87 -5.12 0.78
N HIS A 134 -11.72 -5.77 0.56
CA HIS A 134 -11.60 -6.81 -0.48
C HIS A 134 -12.46 -8.05 -0.15
N HIS A 135 -12.47 -8.49 1.10
CA HIS A 135 -13.24 -9.68 1.49
C HIS A 135 -14.74 -9.41 1.55
N LEU A 136 -15.16 -8.17 1.86
CA LEU A 136 -16.56 -7.78 1.70
C LEU A 136 -16.97 -7.85 0.22
N TRP A 137 -16.12 -7.38 -0.69
CA TRP A 137 -16.37 -7.52 -2.13
C TRP A 137 -16.47 -8.99 -2.56
N PHE A 138 -15.51 -9.85 -2.17
CA PHE A 138 -15.55 -11.28 -2.48
C PHE A 138 -16.82 -11.94 -1.96
N PHE A 139 -17.24 -11.62 -0.73
CA PHE A 139 -18.48 -12.11 -0.16
C PHE A 139 -19.71 -11.71 -0.99
N LEU A 140 -19.77 -10.44 -1.43
CA LEU A 140 -20.86 -9.92 -2.27
C LEU A 140 -20.87 -10.54 -3.68
N GLN A 141 -19.71 -10.93 -4.21
CA GLN A 141 -19.58 -11.65 -5.48
C GLN A 141 -19.84 -13.16 -5.36
N GLY A 142 -20.14 -13.67 -4.16
CA GLY A 142 -20.42 -15.09 -3.93
C GLY A 142 -19.17 -15.97 -3.78
N GLU A 143 -17.97 -15.39 -3.73
CA GLU A 143 -16.69 -16.10 -3.56
C GLU A 143 -16.49 -16.52 -2.09
N ARG A 144 -17.17 -17.59 -1.66
CA ARG A 144 -17.23 -17.98 -0.22
C ARG A 144 -16.24 -19.07 0.20
N ALA A 145 -15.77 -19.90 -0.73
CA ALA A 145 -15.07 -21.16 -0.41
C ALA A 145 -13.77 -20.96 0.40
N ALA A 146 -13.01 -19.89 0.12
CA ALA A 146 -11.72 -19.61 0.77
C ALA A 146 -11.72 -18.26 1.50
N LEU A 147 -12.90 -17.75 1.89
CA LEU A 147 -13.03 -16.38 2.40
C LEU A 147 -12.25 -16.18 3.72
N ALA A 148 -12.28 -17.17 4.61
CA ALA A 148 -11.57 -17.10 5.89
C ALA A 148 -10.04 -17.21 5.72
N ASP A 149 -9.58 -18.20 4.94
CA ASP A 149 -8.15 -18.42 4.69
C ASP A 149 -7.55 -17.25 3.91
N GLY A 150 -8.26 -16.74 2.89
CA GLY A 150 -7.86 -15.55 2.14
C GLY A 150 -7.78 -14.30 3.02
N PHE A 151 -8.68 -14.17 4.00
CA PHE A 151 -8.66 -13.03 4.91
C PHE A 151 -7.40 -13.06 5.77
N ILE A 152 -7.06 -14.23 6.31
CA ILE A 152 -5.85 -14.42 7.12
C ILE A 152 -4.59 -14.18 6.26
N ALA A 153 -4.56 -14.73 5.05
CA ALA A 153 -3.43 -14.58 4.14
C ALA A 153 -3.20 -13.11 3.74
N MET A 154 -4.25 -12.39 3.33
CA MET A 154 -4.16 -10.99 2.95
C MET A 154 -3.78 -10.09 4.13
N LEU A 155 -4.41 -10.29 5.31
CA LEU A 155 -4.09 -9.52 6.51
C LEU A 155 -2.63 -9.72 6.90
N THR A 156 -2.16 -10.97 6.90
CA THR A 156 -0.77 -11.31 7.21
C THR A 156 0.17 -10.67 6.20
N GLY A 157 -0.11 -10.86 4.91
CA GLY A 157 0.66 -10.31 3.81
C GLY A 157 0.83 -8.80 3.86
N ASP A 158 -0.27 -8.09 4.11
CA ASP A 158 -0.29 -6.64 4.21
C ASP A 158 0.52 -6.15 5.42
N ILE A 159 0.41 -6.81 6.58
CA ILE A 159 1.22 -6.48 7.76
C ILE A 159 2.70 -6.75 7.48
N THR A 160 3.06 -7.95 7.04
CA THR A 160 4.45 -8.34 6.81
C THR A 160 5.10 -7.52 5.71
N GLY A 161 4.37 -7.26 4.62
CA GLY A 161 4.83 -6.44 3.51
C GLY A 161 5.03 -4.98 3.93
N SER A 162 4.11 -4.43 4.72
CA SER A 162 4.26 -3.10 5.31
C SER A 162 5.50 -3.01 6.20
N LEU A 163 5.70 -3.96 7.10
CA LEU A 163 6.88 -4.02 7.96
C LEU A 163 8.17 -4.14 7.13
N PHE A 164 8.18 -4.99 6.10
CA PHE A 164 9.34 -5.16 5.23
C PHE A 164 9.77 -3.85 4.59
N VAL A 165 8.84 -3.09 4.00
CA VAL A 165 9.12 -1.78 3.40
C VAL A 165 9.60 -0.78 4.46
N LEU A 166 8.97 -0.76 5.65
CA LEU A 166 9.38 0.13 6.74
C LEU A 166 10.81 -0.13 7.22
N TYR A 167 11.18 -1.40 7.40
CA TYR A 167 12.55 -1.77 7.78
C TYR A 167 13.55 -1.47 6.67
N THR A 168 13.16 -1.66 5.41
CA THR A 168 13.99 -1.30 4.24
C THR A 168 14.30 0.19 4.24
N LEU A 169 13.29 1.05 4.41
CA LEU A 169 13.48 2.50 4.50
C LEU A 169 14.34 2.91 5.70
N LYS A 170 14.17 2.23 6.84
CA LYS A 170 15.01 2.46 8.03
C LYS A 170 16.49 2.18 7.74
N VAL A 171 16.79 1.06 7.08
CA VAL A 171 18.15 0.67 6.70
C VAL A 171 18.73 1.67 5.69
N ILE A 172 18.01 1.99 4.62
CA ILE A 172 18.44 2.99 3.62
C ILE A 172 18.74 4.34 4.29
N SER A 173 17.86 4.79 5.18
CA SER A 173 18.05 6.06 5.91
C SER A 173 19.28 6.03 6.82
N ALA A 174 19.56 4.90 7.47
CA ALA A 174 20.74 4.75 8.32
C ALA A 174 22.04 4.77 7.49
N LEU A 175 22.06 4.05 6.37
CA LEU A 175 23.19 4.02 5.44
C LEU A 175 23.46 5.41 4.83
N GLY A 176 22.41 6.12 4.41
CA GLY A 176 22.54 7.48 3.88
C GLY A 176 23.17 8.44 4.89
N ARG A 177 22.73 8.40 6.16
CA ARG A 177 23.35 9.21 7.23
C ARG A 177 24.81 8.83 7.47
N ALA A 178 25.16 7.55 7.41
CA ALA A 178 26.53 7.10 7.58
C ALA A 178 27.44 7.61 6.44
N VAL A 179 26.96 7.57 5.19
CA VAL A 179 27.68 8.10 4.03
C VAL A 179 27.87 9.61 4.12
N LEU A 180 26.83 10.35 4.51
CA LEU A 180 26.93 11.82 4.67
C LEU A 180 27.91 12.21 5.78
N ARG A 181 27.90 11.50 6.91
CA ARG A 181 28.87 11.73 8.01
C ARG A 181 30.30 11.48 7.55
N ARG A 182 30.55 10.43 6.76
CA ARG A 182 31.87 10.13 6.20
C ARG A 182 32.36 11.17 5.18
N ARG A 183 31.46 11.89 4.50
CA ARG A 183 31.81 12.96 3.55
C ARG A 183 32.08 14.31 4.24
N ALA A 184 31.61 14.47 5.47
CA ALA A 184 31.77 15.71 6.26
C ALA A 184 32.95 15.65 7.24
N ALA A 185 33.61 14.50 7.36
CA ALA A 185 34.83 14.28 8.12
C ALA A 185 36.02 14.21 7.16
#